data_AF-A0A954Q3Q5-F1
#
_entry.id   AF-A0A954Q3Q5-F1
#
_cell.length_a   1.000
_cell.length_b   1.000
_cell.length_c   1.000
_cell.angle_alpha   90.00
_cell.angle_beta   90.00
_cell.angle_gamma   90.00
#
_symmetry.space_group_name_H-M   'P 1'
#
loop_
_entity.id
_entity.type
_entity.pdbx_description
1 polymer ?
#
loop_
_entity_poly.entity_id
_entity_poly.type
_entity_poly.pdbx_seq_one_letter_code
_entity_poly.pdbx_strand_id
1 'polypeptide(L)'
;MKLKLGKGSSFVKSRLLRYRQEADVWEADFQPIPDKERGEFWLGMVVNQEIGVDLAHQVLNVPPTVNDLARILAEAIQRPIIGGSRHRPSTILLRDDPQWEELLPHLRQLNIEVVKANSLPAWKEVAQGGGIEHAKQVQSSGPPRVTEDTLLAAMFPTIAKWVRRGGWIEIGDQTDCGFVVRALDEGGIVFEDTEARTLDEGMTALERGIAEQIADEGITLTDPNV
;
A
#
# COMPACT_ATOMS: atom_id res chain seq x y z
N MET A 1 19.84 7.13 18.44
CA MET A 1 20.86 6.28 17.77
C MET A 1 21.10 6.84 16.38
N LYS A 2 22.34 6.97 15.93
CA LYS A 2 22.66 7.58 14.62
C LYS A 2 22.28 6.65 13.45
N LEU A 3 21.87 7.21 12.32
CA LEU A 3 21.53 6.46 11.11
C LEU A 3 22.75 5.74 10.50
N LYS A 4 22.54 4.50 10.07
CA LYS A 4 23.54 3.64 9.43
C LYS A 4 23.21 3.44 7.95
N LEU A 5 24.17 3.76 7.08
CA LEU A 5 24.02 3.71 5.62
C LEU A 5 25.09 2.83 4.97
N GLY A 6 24.77 2.26 3.81
CA GLY A 6 25.75 1.60 2.96
C GLY A 6 26.05 0.15 3.35
N LYS A 7 27.21 -0.36 2.94
CA LYS A 7 27.55 -1.79 3.04
C LYS A 7 27.44 -2.27 4.49
N GLY A 8 26.57 -3.24 4.74
CA GLY A 8 26.30 -3.78 6.08
C GLY A 8 25.09 -3.17 6.80
N SER A 9 24.42 -2.16 6.22
CA SER A 9 23.10 -1.72 6.66
C SER A 9 21.98 -2.21 5.73
N SER A 10 20.74 -2.15 6.20
CA SER A 10 19.54 -2.41 5.38
C SER A 10 19.35 -1.33 4.30
N PHE A 11 19.76 -0.09 4.60
CA PHE A 11 19.57 1.08 3.74
C PHE A 11 20.81 1.36 2.87
N VAL A 12 20.89 0.65 1.73
CA VAL A 12 21.96 0.80 0.74
C VAL A 12 21.45 1.58 -0.46
N LYS A 13 21.72 2.90 -0.52
CA LYS A 13 21.17 3.78 -1.57
C LYS A 13 21.41 3.31 -2.99
N SER A 14 22.64 2.89 -3.32
CA SER A 14 23.00 2.39 -4.65
C SER A 14 22.25 1.11 -5.04
N ARG A 15 21.74 0.36 -4.05
CA ARG A 15 20.86 -0.79 -4.28
C ARG A 15 19.41 -0.35 -4.47
N LEU A 16 18.93 0.59 -3.65
CA LEU A 16 17.57 1.13 -3.73
C LEU A 16 17.33 1.87 -5.06
N LEU A 17 18.32 2.62 -5.55
CA LEU A 17 18.23 3.32 -6.85
C LEU A 17 18.04 2.40 -8.06
N ARG A 18 18.32 1.09 -7.93
CA ARG A 18 18.16 0.13 -9.05
C ARG A 18 16.70 -0.23 -9.31
N TYR A 19 15.81 0.03 -8.36
CA TYR A 19 14.39 -0.24 -8.53
C TYR A 19 13.74 0.92 -9.29
N ARG A 20 12.81 0.56 -10.19
CA ARG A 20 11.98 1.52 -10.93
C ARG A 20 11.26 2.42 -9.93
N GLN A 21 11.08 3.69 -10.29
CA GLN A 21 10.23 4.59 -9.54
C GLN A 21 8.82 4.56 -10.14
N GLU A 22 7.82 4.45 -9.28
CA GLU A 22 6.40 4.49 -9.63
C GLU A 22 5.76 5.71 -8.96
N ALA A 23 4.67 6.21 -9.53
CA ALA A 23 3.95 7.41 -9.07
C ALA A 23 3.07 7.10 -7.85
N ASP A 24 3.63 6.34 -6.92
CA ASP A 24 2.95 5.85 -5.74
C ASP A 24 3.26 6.72 -4.54
N VAL A 25 2.24 6.82 -3.68
CA VAL A 25 2.33 7.51 -2.41
C VAL A 25 2.25 6.48 -1.30
N TRP A 26 3.28 6.42 -0.45
CA TRP A 26 3.33 5.51 0.68
C TRP A 26 3.21 6.26 2.01
N GLU A 27 2.53 5.68 2.98
CA GLU A 27 2.50 6.14 4.36
C GLU A 27 3.41 5.24 5.20
N ALA A 28 4.28 5.81 6.03
CA ALA A 28 5.14 5.02 6.91
C ALA A 28 5.32 5.66 8.28
N ASP A 29 5.21 4.84 9.32
CA ASP A 29 5.44 5.25 10.70
C ASP A 29 5.59 4.05 11.64
N PHE A 30 6.03 4.33 12.86
CA PHE A 30 5.93 3.45 14.01
C PHE A 30 5.00 4.03 15.06
N GLN A 31 4.09 3.21 15.57
CA GLN A 31 3.17 3.62 16.65
C GLN A 31 3.22 2.61 17.81
N PRO A 32 3.08 3.09 19.06
CA PRO A 32 2.89 2.22 20.20
C PRO A 32 1.49 1.61 20.16
N ILE A 33 1.41 0.31 20.38
CA ILE A 33 0.19 -0.50 20.38
C ILE A 33 0.06 -1.14 21.76
N PRO A 34 -1.03 -0.87 22.50
CA PRO A 34 -1.26 -1.49 23.78
C PRO A 34 -1.69 -2.97 23.61
N ASP A 35 -1.04 -3.86 24.34
CA ASP A 35 -1.42 -5.27 24.51
C ASP A 35 -1.75 -5.54 25.98
N LYS A 36 -2.96 -6.06 26.24
CA LYS A 36 -3.43 -6.37 27.59
C LYS A 36 -2.67 -7.52 28.24
N GLU A 37 -2.11 -8.44 27.45
CA GLU A 37 -1.41 -9.61 27.96
C GLU A 37 0.10 -9.38 28.09
N ARG A 38 0.69 -8.60 27.16
CA ARG A 38 2.15 -8.49 26.99
C ARG A 38 2.71 -7.09 27.21
N GLY A 39 1.86 -6.10 27.50
CA GLY A 39 2.26 -4.71 27.67
C GLY A 39 2.22 -3.92 26.36
N GLU A 40 2.98 -2.84 26.27
CA GLU A 40 3.04 -2.03 25.04
C GLU A 40 4.14 -2.55 24.10
N PHE A 41 3.85 -2.58 22.80
CA PHE A 41 4.84 -2.83 21.76
C PHE A 41 4.73 -1.78 20.65
N TRP A 42 5.74 -1.70 19.80
CA TRP A 42 5.78 -0.78 18.67
C TRP A 42 5.53 -1.52 17.37
N LEU A 43 4.57 -1.05 16.59
CA LEU A 43 4.27 -1.54 15.25
C LEU A 43 4.72 -0.49 14.23
N GLY A 44 5.72 -0.85 13.43
CA GLY A 44 6.10 -0.11 12.24
C GLY A 44 5.46 -0.70 11.00
N MET A 45 4.89 0.14 10.13
CA MET A 45 4.34 -0.31 8.84
C MET A 45 4.67 0.68 7.74
N VAL A 46 4.76 0.17 6.52
CA VAL A 46 4.81 0.93 5.27
C VAL A 46 3.60 0.51 4.45
N VAL A 47 2.71 1.44 4.16
CA VAL A 47 1.43 1.17 3.50
C VAL A 47 1.38 1.95 2.20
N ASN A 48 0.92 1.32 1.12
CA ASN A 48 0.59 2.06 -0.10
C ASN A 48 -0.75 2.77 0.11
N GLN A 49 -0.76 4.11 0.02
CA GLN A 49 -1.93 4.92 0.34
C GLN A 49 -3.09 4.67 -0.62
N GLU A 50 -2.79 4.40 -1.90
CA GLU A 50 -3.79 4.32 -2.95
C GLU A 50 -4.55 2.99 -2.94
N ILE A 51 -3.82 1.88 -2.78
CA ILE A 51 -4.41 0.52 -2.72
C ILE A 51 -4.71 0.06 -1.29
N GLY A 52 -4.14 0.70 -0.26
CA GLY A 52 -4.41 0.37 1.14
C GLY A 52 -3.81 -0.97 1.58
N VAL A 53 -2.58 -1.28 1.15
CA VAL A 53 -1.94 -2.57 1.47
C VAL A 53 -0.67 -2.37 2.28
N ASP A 54 -0.41 -3.31 3.20
CA ASP A 54 0.85 -3.39 3.94
C ASP A 54 1.98 -3.94 3.04
N LEU A 55 2.96 -3.09 2.78
CA LEU A 55 4.14 -3.42 2.00
C LEU A 55 5.25 -4.02 2.86
N ALA A 56 5.38 -3.60 4.11
CA ALA A 56 6.35 -4.11 5.05
C ALA A 56 5.99 -3.66 6.47
N HIS A 57 6.14 -4.55 7.45
CA HIS A 57 5.97 -4.22 8.84
C HIS A 57 7.06 -4.79 9.74
N GLN A 58 7.18 -4.22 10.94
CA GLN A 58 8.03 -4.71 12.00
C GLN A 58 7.33 -4.53 13.35
N VAL A 59 7.47 -5.53 14.22
CA VAL A 59 7.09 -5.45 15.63
C VAL A 59 8.34 -5.33 16.49
N LEU A 60 8.35 -4.36 17.40
CA LEU A 60 9.45 -4.10 18.32
C LEU A 60 8.94 -4.03 19.76
N ASN A 61 9.69 -4.61 20.71
CA ASN A 61 9.39 -4.51 22.14
C ASN A 61 10.07 -3.31 22.83
N VAL A 62 10.74 -2.46 22.03
CA VAL A 62 11.44 -1.26 22.49
C VAL A 62 11.10 -0.11 21.54
N PRO A 63 11.24 1.16 21.98
CA PRO A 63 11.02 2.31 21.11
C PRO A 63 11.87 2.23 19.84
N PRO A 64 11.29 2.54 18.67
CA PRO A 64 11.97 2.46 17.39
C PRO A 64 13.10 3.49 17.28
N THR A 65 14.00 3.25 16.35
CA THR A 65 15.04 4.20 15.96
C THR A 65 14.92 4.55 14.48
N VAL A 66 15.60 5.62 14.05
CA VAL A 66 15.69 5.98 12.62
C VAL A 66 16.21 4.84 11.73
N ASN A 67 17.00 3.91 12.28
CA ASN A 67 17.47 2.73 11.55
C ASN A 67 16.34 1.71 11.31
N ASP A 68 15.36 1.63 12.21
CA ASP A 68 14.22 0.73 12.08
C ASP A 68 13.28 1.23 10.98
N LEU A 69 13.02 2.54 10.92
CA LEU A 69 12.31 3.17 9.80
C LEU A 69 13.04 2.98 8.47
N ALA A 70 14.35 3.25 8.45
CA ALA A 70 15.16 3.02 7.25
C ALA A 70 15.10 1.56 6.81
N ARG A 71 15.10 0.60 7.75
CA ARG A 71 15.01 -0.83 7.45
C ARG A 71 13.66 -1.20 6.85
N ILE A 72 12.52 -0.82 7.45
CA ILE A 72 11.19 -1.17 6.88
C ILE A 72 10.97 -0.55 5.51
N LEU A 73 11.42 0.69 5.27
CA LEU A 73 11.33 1.32 3.95
C LEU A 73 12.19 0.59 2.91
N ALA A 74 13.41 0.20 3.30
CA ALA A 74 14.26 -0.58 2.43
C ALA A 74 13.68 -1.98 2.14
N GLU A 75 12.98 -2.59 3.10
CA GLU A 75 12.26 -3.85 2.92
C GLU A 75 11.07 -3.68 1.97
N ALA A 76 10.24 -2.66 2.16
CA ALA A 76 9.11 -2.37 1.28
C ALA A 76 9.53 -2.19 -0.19
N ILE A 77 10.66 -1.51 -0.45
CA ILE A 77 11.18 -1.33 -1.82
C ILE A 77 11.72 -2.65 -2.40
N GLN A 78 12.47 -3.41 -1.61
CA GLN A 78 13.26 -4.54 -2.12
C GLN A 78 12.51 -5.87 -2.12
N ARG A 79 11.65 -6.05 -1.12
CA ARG A 79 10.99 -7.30 -0.75
C ARG A 79 9.64 -6.99 -0.08
N PRO A 80 8.72 -6.32 -0.79
CA PRO A 80 7.39 -6.10 -0.25
C PRO A 80 6.72 -7.44 0.08
N ILE A 81 5.84 -7.43 1.08
CA ILE A 81 5.05 -8.59 1.52
C ILE A 81 4.25 -9.15 0.33
N ILE A 82 3.71 -8.26 -0.50
CA ILE A 82 3.05 -8.58 -1.76
C ILE A 82 4.09 -8.85 -2.84
N GLY A 83 4.08 -10.06 -3.41
CA GLY A 83 4.91 -10.41 -4.56
C GLY A 83 4.53 -9.62 -5.82
N GLY A 84 5.53 -9.07 -6.52
CA GLY A 84 5.35 -8.38 -7.81
C GLY A 84 5.64 -6.88 -7.80
N SER A 85 5.52 -6.21 -6.65
CA SER A 85 5.51 -4.73 -6.56
C SER A 85 6.84 -4.12 -6.13
N ARG A 86 7.98 -4.63 -6.63
CA ARG A 86 9.31 -4.12 -6.25
C ARG A 86 9.61 -2.79 -6.95
N HIS A 87 9.24 -1.69 -6.33
CA HIS A 87 9.51 -0.36 -6.84
C HIS A 87 9.86 0.62 -5.73
N ARG A 88 10.33 1.80 -6.12
CA ARG A 88 10.42 2.97 -5.25
C ARG A 88 9.16 3.82 -5.43
N PRO A 89 8.58 4.36 -4.36
CA PRO A 89 7.51 5.35 -4.49
C PRO A 89 8.06 6.68 -5.01
N SER A 90 7.19 7.56 -5.50
CA SER A 90 7.52 8.95 -5.75
C SER A 90 7.51 9.74 -4.45
N THR A 91 6.59 9.42 -3.53
CA THR A 91 6.33 10.19 -2.33
C THR A 91 6.15 9.28 -1.11
N ILE A 92 6.72 9.67 0.03
CA ILE A 92 6.47 9.06 1.33
C ILE A 92 5.90 10.12 2.27
N LEU A 93 4.75 9.81 2.88
CA LEU A 93 4.21 10.53 4.02
C LEU A 93 4.76 9.90 5.30
N LEU A 94 5.48 10.70 6.08
CA LEU A 94 5.93 10.34 7.42
C LEU A 94 5.15 11.17 8.43
N ARG A 95 4.90 10.61 9.62
CA ARG A 95 4.43 11.43 10.74
C ARG A 95 5.47 12.51 11.05
N ASP A 96 5.02 13.70 11.44
CA ASP A 96 5.91 14.78 11.88
C ASP A 96 6.55 14.46 13.24
N ASP A 97 7.53 13.56 13.22
CA ASP A 97 8.35 13.17 14.35
C ASP A 97 9.82 13.54 14.09
N PRO A 98 10.43 14.39 14.93
CA PRO A 98 11.83 14.79 14.81
C PRO A 98 12.82 13.63 14.73
N GLN A 99 12.46 12.44 15.23
CA GLN A 99 13.34 11.27 15.19
C GLN A 99 13.62 10.80 13.74
N TRP A 100 12.76 11.16 12.77
CA TRP A 100 12.91 10.80 11.36
C TRP A 100 13.75 11.77 10.52
N GLU A 101 14.08 12.95 11.06
CA GLU A 101 14.75 14.04 10.33
C GLU A 101 16.10 13.60 9.70
N GLU A 102 16.86 12.73 10.37
CA GLU A 102 18.15 12.23 9.85
C GLU A 102 17.99 11.41 8.56
N LEU A 103 16.82 10.81 8.32
CA LEU A 103 16.56 10.00 7.13
C LEU A 103 16.16 10.83 5.90
N LEU A 104 15.57 12.02 6.10
CA LEU A 104 14.96 12.80 5.01
C LEU A 104 15.93 13.16 3.88
N PRO A 105 17.17 13.63 4.15
CA PRO A 105 18.12 13.95 3.07
C PRO A 105 18.46 12.72 2.23
N HIS A 106 18.38 11.52 2.81
CA HIS A 106 18.72 10.28 2.14
C HIS A 106 17.59 9.74 1.27
N LEU A 107 16.33 9.96 1.66
CA LEU A 107 15.18 9.68 0.82
C LEU A 107 15.13 10.61 -0.39
N ARG A 108 15.43 11.91 -0.21
CA ARG A 108 15.56 12.86 -1.33
C ARG A 108 16.64 12.48 -2.33
N GLN A 109 17.77 11.94 -1.86
CA GLN A 109 18.82 11.38 -2.73
C GLN A 109 18.39 10.12 -3.51
N LEU A 110 17.30 9.49 -3.10
CA LEU A 110 16.64 8.42 -3.84
C LEU A 110 15.54 8.96 -4.75
N ASN A 111 15.48 10.27 -5.00
CA ASN A 111 14.40 10.95 -5.73
C ASN A 111 13.01 10.70 -5.11
N ILE A 112 12.93 10.39 -3.82
CA ILE A 112 11.68 10.21 -3.10
C ILE A 112 11.36 11.52 -2.38
N GLU A 113 10.23 12.12 -2.71
CA GLU A 113 9.69 13.25 -1.96
C GLU A 113 9.24 12.78 -0.58
N VAL A 114 9.51 13.59 0.45
CA VAL A 114 9.05 13.28 1.80
C VAL A 114 8.17 14.41 2.31
N VAL A 115 6.93 14.05 2.62
CA VAL A 115 5.93 14.96 3.18
C VAL A 115 5.75 14.59 4.65
N LYS A 116 5.91 15.58 5.54
CA LYS A 116 5.58 15.39 6.96
C LYS A 116 4.09 15.64 7.14
N ALA A 117 3.38 14.68 7.72
CA ALA A 117 1.94 14.70 7.89
C ALA A 117 1.56 14.55 9.36
N ASN A 118 0.47 15.22 9.76
CA ASN A 118 -0.09 15.08 11.12
C ASN A 118 -0.93 13.80 11.27
N SER A 119 -1.47 13.29 10.16
CA SER A 119 -2.26 12.07 10.10
C SER A 119 -1.81 11.18 8.95
N LEU A 120 -1.90 9.88 9.19
CA LEU A 120 -1.62 8.80 8.24
C LEU A 120 -2.86 7.90 8.16
N PRO A 121 -3.87 8.28 7.35
CA PRO A 121 -5.15 7.58 7.31
C PRO A 121 -5.03 6.16 6.76
N ALA A 122 -4.27 5.92 5.69
CA ALA A 122 -4.13 4.57 5.13
C ALA A 122 -3.39 3.66 6.11
N TRP A 123 -2.35 4.16 6.78
CA TRP A 123 -1.66 3.44 7.84
C TRP A 123 -2.64 3.03 8.96
N LYS A 124 -3.48 3.95 9.42
CA LYS A 124 -4.46 3.70 10.49
C LYS A 124 -5.49 2.66 10.08
N GLU A 125 -6.01 2.77 8.86
CA GLU A 125 -7.00 1.85 8.32
C GLU A 125 -6.46 0.42 8.24
N VAL A 126 -5.27 0.22 7.66
CA VAL A 126 -4.65 -1.11 7.55
C VAL A 126 -4.30 -1.69 8.93
N ALA A 127 -3.82 -0.85 9.86
CA ALA A 127 -3.57 -1.28 11.24
C ALA A 127 -4.86 -1.77 11.93
N GLN A 128 -5.98 -1.07 11.73
CA GLN A 128 -7.29 -1.42 12.31
C GLN A 128 -7.97 -2.59 11.60
N GLY A 129 -7.75 -2.76 10.30
CA GLY A 129 -8.32 -3.83 9.46
C GLY A 129 -7.71 -5.21 9.68
N GLY A 130 -6.81 -5.37 10.66
CA GLY A 130 -6.21 -6.66 11.01
C GLY A 130 -4.70 -6.60 11.24
N GLY A 131 -4.03 -5.51 10.85
CA GLY A 131 -2.58 -5.35 11.06
C GLY A 131 -2.15 -5.46 12.52
N ILE A 132 -2.95 -4.93 13.46
CA ILE A 132 -2.68 -5.04 14.91
C ILE A 132 -2.81 -6.48 15.41
N GLU A 133 -3.87 -7.19 15.04
CA GLU A 133 -4.09 -8.57 15.50
C GLU A 133 -3.02 -9.51 14.93
N HIS A 134 -2.65 -9.30 13.67
CA HIS A 134 -1.53 -10.02 13.05
C HIS A 134 -0.21 -9.71 13.74
N ALA A 135 0.06 -8.45 14.09
CA ALA A 135 1.26 -8.07 14.82
C ALA A 135 1.35 -8.73 16.21
N LYS A 136 0.22 -8.82 16.94
CA LYS A 136 0.14 -9.58 18.20
C LYS A 136 0.44 -11.06 17.98
N GLN A 137 -0.04 -11.64 16.88
CA GLN A 137 0.23 -13.04 16.55
C GLN A 137 1.69 -13.29 16.14
N VAL A 138 2.32 -12.37 15.41
CA VAL A 138 3.75 -12.44 15.02
C VAL A 138 4.67 -12.36 16.25
N GLN A 139 4.30 -11.64 17.31
CA GLN A 139 5.03 -11.75 18.59
C GLN A 139 4.99 -13.15 19.20
N SER A 140 3.97 -13.93 18.88
CA SER A 140 3.75 -15.26 19.44
C SER A 140 4.34 -16.39 18.57
N SER A 141 4.40 -16.26 17.24
CA SER A 141 4.90 -17.30 16.33
C SER A 141 5.13 -16.83 14.88
N GLY A 142 6.40 -16.83 14.43
CA GLY A 142 6.79 -16.94 13.01
C GLY A 142 6.71 -15.67 12.13
N PRO A 143 7.32 -15.73 10.91
CA PRO A 143 7.39 -14.59 9.98
C PRO A 143 6.02 -14.17 9.46
N PRO A 144 5.88 -12.93 8.96
CA PRO A 144 4.61 -12.40 8.50
C PRO A 144 4.03 -13.23 7.35
N ARG A 145 2.78 -13.68 7.52
CA ARG A 145 1.98 -14.26 6.44
C ARG A 145 1.28 -13.13 5.68
N VAL A 146 1.29 -13.22 4.35
CA VAL A 146 0.40 -12.45 3.49
C VAL A 146 -1.04 -12.77 3.91
N THR A 147 -1.85 -11.77 4.25
CA THR A 147 -3.28 -11.98 4.52
C THR A 147 -4.04 -12.12 3.20
N GLU A 148 -5.18 -12.83 3.21
CA GLU A 148 -6.01 -12.99 2.00
C GLU A 148 -6.46 -11.62 1.45
N ASP A 149 -6.81 -10.67 2.32
CA ASP A 149 -7.18 -9.30 1.93
C ASP A 149 -6.04 -8.56 1.22
N THR A 150 -4.82 -8.73 1.73
CA THR A 150 -3.61 -8.13 1.14
C THR A 150 -3.29 -8.76 -0.22
N LEU A 151 -3.54 -10.06 -0.38
CA LEU A 151 -3.36 -10.77 -1.63
C LEU A 151 -4.38 -10.32 -2.69
N LEU A 152 -5.64 -10.12 -2.30
CA LEU A 152 -6.70 -9.74 -3.23
C LEU A 152 -6.50 -8.32 -3.77
N ALA A 153 -6.18 -7.36 -2.90
CA ALA A 153 -5.87 -5.99 -3.29
C ALA A 153 -4.59 -5.88 -4.15
N ALA A 154 -3.65 -6.82 -3.96
CA ALA A 154 -2.48 -6.94 -4.81
C ALA A 154 -2.76 -7.52 -6.19
N MET A 155 -3.67 -8.50 -6.27
CA MET A 155 -4.06 -9.14 -7.52
C MET A 155 -4.93 -8.23 -8.38
N PHE A 156 -5.79 -7.43 -7.74
CA PHE A 156 -6.72 -6.51 -8.39
C PHE A 156 -6.52 -5.07 -7.88
N PRO A 157 -5.35 -4.45 -8.15
CA PRO A 157 -5.02 -3.14 -7.62
C PRO A 157 -5.93 -2.03 -8.13
N THR A 158 -6.45 -2.13 -9.36
CA THR A 158 -7.37 -1.13 -9.92
C THR A 158 -8.73 -1.21 -9.22
N ILE A 159 -9.26 -2.41 -9.00
CA ILE A 159 -10.48 -2.60 -8.20
C ILE A 159 -10.28 -2.10 -6.77
N ALA A 160 -9.13 -2.39 -6.14
CA ALA A 160 -8.84 -1.89 -4.80
C ALA A 160 -8.82 -0.36 -4.75
N LYS A 161 -8.18 0.30 -5.73
CA LYS A 161 -8.19 1.78 -5.87
C LYS A 161 -9.60 2.31 -6.09
N TRP A 162 -10.39 1.65 -6.95
CA TRP A 162 -11.77 2.02 -7.26
C TRP A 162 -12.63 2.10 -6.01
N VAL A 163 -12.63 1.04 -5.21
CA VAL A 163 -13.43 0.96 -3.98
C VAL A 163 -12.99 1.99 -2.95
N ARG A 164 -11.67 2.20 -2.79
CA ARG A 164 -11.15 3.22 -1.86
C ARG A 164 -11.51 4.66 -2.26
N ARG A 165 -11.69 4.91 -3.55
CA ARG A 165 -12.12 6.23 -4.07
C ARG A 165 -13.64 6.46 -3.96
N GLY A 166 -14.40 5.48 -3.45
CA GLY A 166 -15.84 5.59 -3.23
C GLY A 166 -16.69 4.85 -4.24
N GLY A 167 -16.08 4.19 -5.24
CA GLY A 167 -16.78 3.28 -6.12
C GLY A 167 -17.18 1.98 -5.41
N TRP A 168 -18.08 1.21 -6.01
CA TRP A 168 -18.43 -0.13 -5.53
C TRP A 168 -18.56 -1.13 -6.67
N ILE A 169 -18.50 -2.42 -6.31
CA ILE A 169 -18.66 -3.53 -7.23
C ILE A 169 -19.96 -4.25 -6.93
N GLU A 170 -20.73 -4.58 -7.96
CA GLU A 170 -21.85 -5.50 -7.88
C GLU A 170 -21.51 -6.79 -8.61
N ILE A 171 -21.76 -7.93 -7.96
CA ILE A 171 -21.60 -9.26 -8.54
C ILE A 171 -22.90 -10.01 -8.27
N GLY A 172 -23.55 -10.50 -9.31
CA GLY A 172 -24.84 -11.16 -9.15
C GLY A 172 -25.31 -11.89 -10.39
N ASP A 173 -26.48 -12.52 -10.27
CA ASP A 173 -27.20 -13.10 -11.40
C ASP A 173 -28.33 -12.14 -11.80
N GLN A 174 -28.45 -11.85 -13.09
CA GLN A 174 -29.51 -11.00 -13.63
C GLN A 174 -30.33 -11.76 -14.67
N THR A 175 -31.65 -11.62 -14.58
CA THR A 175 -32.60 -12.17 -15.57
C THR A 175 -32.16 -11.81 -16.99
N ASP A 176 -32.12 -12.83 -17.85
CA ASP A 176 -31.70 -12.78 -19.27
C ASP A 176 -30.19 -12.59 -19.55
N CYS A 177 -29.37 -12.22 -18.56
CA CYS A 177 -27.91 -12.06 -18.71
C CYS A 177 -27.09 -13.14 -17.97
N GLY A 178 -27.64 -13.77 -16.93
CA GLY A 178 -26.92 -14.72 -16.08
C GLY A 178 -25.96 -14.02 -15.12
N PHE A 179 -24.75 -14.59 -14.91
CA PHE A 179 -23.70 -14.00 -14.08
C PHE A 179 -23.21 -12.66 -14.65
N VAL A 180 -23.26 -11.60 -13.84
CA VAL A 180 -22.85 -10.24 -14.22
C VAL A 180 -21.95 -9.64 -13.15
N VAL A 181 -20.96 -8.88 -13.60
CA VAL A 181 -20.12 -8.04 -12.74
C VAL A 181 -20.19 -6.58 -13.19
N ARG A 182 -20.24 -5.64 -12.24
CA ARG A 182 -20.29 -4.20 -12.51
C ARG A 182 -19.37 -3.42 -11.60
N ALA A 183 -18.78 -2.37 -12.15
CA ALA A 183 -18.18 -1.29 -11.39
C ALA A 183 -19.07 -0.05 -11.48
N LEU A 184 -19.40 0.53 -10.33
CA LEU A 184 -20.27 1.68 -10.21
C LEU A 184 -19.66 2.77 -9.33
N ASP A 185 -20.09 4.02 -9.57
CA ASP A 185 -19.86 5.17 -8.71
C ASP A 185 -21.15 6.01 -8.58
N GLU A 186 -21.07 7.19 -7.96
CA GLU A 186 -22.21 8.10 -7.80
C GLU A 186 -22.87 8.50 -9.15
N GLY A 187 -22.14 8.41 -10.27
CA GLY A 187 -22.62 8.68 -11.63
C GLY A 187 -23.32 7.49 -12.30
N GLY A 188 -23.29 6.30 -11.70
CA GLY A 188 -23.94 5.08 -12.21
C GLY A 188 -22.93 4.01 -12.63
N ILE A 189 -23.28 3.25 -13.68
CA ILE A 189 -22.43 2.15 -14.17
C ILE A 189 -21.26 2.72 -14.95
N VAL A 190 -20.05 2.39 -14.51
CA VAL A 190 -18.79 2.77 -15.17
C VAL A 190 -18.28 1.64 -16.07
N PHE A 191 -18.46 0.40 -15.62
CA PHE A 191 -18.16 -0.79 -16.41
C PHE A 191 -19.12 -1.93 -16.06
N GLU A 192 -19.46 -2.74 -17.05
CA GLU A 192 -20.28 -3.95 -16.90
C GLU A 192 -19.72 -5.05 -17.80
N ASP A 193 -19.62 -6.26 -17.25
CA ASP A 193 -19.35 -7.47 -18.02
C ASP A 193 -20.44 -8.52 -17.74
N THR A 194 -21.08 -8.97 -18.82
CA THR A 194 -22.15 -9.97 -18.83
C THR A 194 -21.72 -11.28 -19.50
N GLU A 195 -20.47 -11.35 -19.95
CA GLU A 195 -19.94 -12.48 -20.71
C GLU A 195 -19.11 -13.44 -19.84
N ALA A 196 -18.58 -12.97 -18.71
CA ALA A 196 -17.87 -13.78 -17.74
C ALA A 196 -18.74 -14.97 -17.29
N ARG A 197 -18.12 -16.14 -17.19
CA ARG A 197 -18.78 -17.38 -16.75
C ARG A 197 -18.26 -17.85 -15.40
N THR A 198 -17.21 -17.21 -14.89
CA THR A 198 -16.59 -17.51 -13.59
C THR A 198 -16.26 -16.23 -12.83
N LEU A 199 -16.09 -16.35 -11.52
CA LEU A 199 -15.67 -15.24 -10.67
C LEU A 199 -14.30 -14.69 -11.09
N ASP A 200 -13.34 -15.55 -11.43
CA ASP A 200 -11.99 -15.15 -11.85
C ASP A 200 -12.00 -14.34 -13.16
N GLU A 201 -12.78 -14.79 -14.15
CA GLU A 201 -13.02 -14.04 -15.38
C GLU A 201 -13.67 -12.69 -15.10
N GLY A 202 -14.69 -12.66 -14.24
CA GLY A 202 -15.38 -11.41 -13.86
C GLY A 202 -14.47 -10.42 -13.15
N MET A 203 -13.66 -10.88 -12.19
CA MET A 203 -12.69 -10.04 -11.48
C MET A 203 -11.59 -9.52 -12.41
N THR A 204 -11.12 -10.35 -13.35
CA THR A 204 -10.14 -9.94 -14.36
C THR A 204 -10.75 -8.92 -15.33
N ALA A 205 -12.00 -9.11 -15.74
CA ALA A 205 -12.73 -8.19 -16.61
C ALA A 205 -12.93 -6.83 -15.93
N LEU A 206 -13.35 -6.81 -14.66
CA LEU A 206 -13.46 -5.59 -13.85
C LEU A 206 -12.12 -4.86 -13.73
N GLU A 207 -11.06 -5.56 -13.37
CA GLU A 207 -9.73 -4.98 -13.18
C GLU A 207 -9.24 -4.28 -14.45
N ARG A 208 -9.42 -4.92 -15.62
CA ARG A 208 -9.08 -4.33 -16.91
C ARG A 208 -10.03 -3.20 -17.30
N GLY A 209 -11.34 -3.41 -17.19
CA GLY A 209 -12.36 -2.47 -17.65
C GLY A 209 -12.31 -1.14 -16.90
N ILE A 210 -12.11 -1.17 -15.58
CA ILE A 210 -11.92 0.05 -14.79
C ILE A 210 -10.61 0.75 -15.20
N ALA A 211 -9.53 -0.01 -15.45
CA ALA A 211 -8.24 0.57 -15.80
C ALA A 211 -8.28 1.29 -17.16
N GLU A 212 -8.98 0.72 -18.15
CA GLU A 212 -9.20 1.32 -19.47
C GLU A 212 -10.01 2.63 -19.35
N GLN A 213 -11.07 2.64 -18.55
CA GLN A 213 -11.89 3.83 -18.36
C GLN A 213 -11.13 4.99 -17.69
N ILE A 214 -10.32 4.70 -16.66
CA ILE A 214 -9.47 5.69 -15.99
C ILE A 214 -8.42 6.27 -16.96
N ALA A 215 -7.90 5.46 -17.89
CA ALA A 215 -6.95 5.93 -18.89
C ALA A 215 -7.60 6.87 -19.91
N ASP A 216 -8.82 6.58 -20.36
CA ASP A 216 -9.56 7.40 -21.32
C ASP A 216 -9.98 8.77 -20.74
N GLU A 217 -10.31 8.85 -19.45
CA GLU A 217 -10.53 10.12 -18.74
C GLU A 217 -9.24 10.94 -18.59
N GLY A 218 -8.08 10.27 -18.44
CA GLY A 218 -6.77 10.91 -18.39
C GLY A 218 -6.31 11.49 -19.74
N ILE A 219 -6.76 10.91 -20.86
CA ILE A 219 -6.44 11.37 -22.22
C ILE A 219 -7.35 12.55 -22.64
N THR A 220 -8.59 12.61 -22.15
CA THR A 220 -9.52 13.70 -22.50
C THR A 220 -9.18 15.06 -21.85
N LEU A 221 -8.26 15.12 -20.87
CA LEU A 221 -7.74 16.38 -20.32
C LEU A 221 -6.49 16.92 -21.04
N THR A 222 -5.98 16.21 -22.05
CA THR A 222 -4.88 16.71 -22.89
C THR A 222 -5.17 16.45 -24.36
N ASP A 223 -5.91 17.37 -24.99
CA ASP A 223 -5.69 17.66 -26.40
C ASP A 223 -6.13 19.11 -26.74
N PRO A 224 -5.70 19.69 -27.87
CA PRO A 224 -4.77 20.82 -27.87
C PRO A 224 -5.35 22.05 -28.59
N ASN A 225 -4.69 23.20 -28.42
CA ASN A 225 -5.03 24.55 -28.94
C ASN A 225 -5.95 25.40 -28.03
N VAL A 226 -5.34 26.21 -27.15
CA VAL A 226 -5.16 27.68 -27.33
C VAL A 226 -3.84 28.10 -26.70
#